data_AF-A0A969IET4-F1
#
_entry.id   AF-A0A969IET4-F1
#
_cell.length_a   1.000
_cell.length_b   1.000
_cell.length_c   1.000
_cell.angle_alpha   90.00
_cell.angle_beta   90.00
_cell.angle_gamma   90.00
#
_symmetry.space_group_name_H-M   'P 1'
#
loop_
_entity.id
_entity.type
_entity.pdbx_description
1 polymer ?
#
loop_
_entity_poly.entity_id
_entity_poly.type
_entity_poly.pdbx_seq_one_letter_code
_entity_poly.pdbx_strand_id
1 'polypeptide(L)'
;MKKKNKNKIEGIIAFRETQQLRQKWFWMILIFPVLITIGLTILISSETGEGRLAELIISAVVIPVNLIILYCFYITKFEIAVTDKGVYYRWHPFIKKYSAISKFDIAEF
;
A
#
# COMPACT_ATOMS: atom_id res chain seq x y z
N MET A 1 -36.11 2.34 4.10
CA MET A 1 -34.81 2.96 3.75
C MET A 1 -34.01 2.02 2.83
N LYS A 2 -33.85 2.35 1.54
CA LYS A 2 -33.06 1.54 0.60
C LYS A 2 -31.56 1.72 0.89
N LYS A 3 -30.85 0.64 1.26
CA LYS A 3 -29.38 0.63 1.35
C LYS A 3 -28.80 0.91 -0.04
N LYS A 4 -28.37 2.15 -0.31
CA LYS A 4 -27.61 2.52 -1.51
C LYS A 4 -26.37 1.63 -1.56
N ASN A 5 -26.23 0.88 -2.64
CA ASN A 5 -25.19 -0.12 -2.79
C ASN A 5 -23.85 0.62 -3.01
N LYS A 6 -23.10 0.88 -1.92
CA LYS A 6 -21.84 1.68 -1.88
C LYS A 6 -20.66 1.11 -2.70
N ASN A 7 -20.93 0.13 -3.56
CA ASN A 7 -19.95 -0.54 -4.41
C ASN A 7 -20.10 -0.19 -5.89
N LYS A 8 -21.14 0.58 -6.29
CA LYS A 8 -21.39 0.90 -7.68
C LYS A 8 -21.09 2.38 -7.92
N ILE A 9 -20.14 2.65 -8.80
CA ILE A 9 -19.92 3.97 -9.38
C ILE A 9 -21.24 4.35 -10.08
N GLU A 10 -21.83 5.48 -9.73
CA GLU A 10 -23.05 5.96 -10.38
C GLU A 10 -22.68 6.98 -11.47
N GLY A 11 -23.38 6.92 -12.61
CA GLY A 11 -23.21 7.91 -13.68
C GLY A 11 -22.30 7.46 -14.83
N ILE A 12 -22.05 8.38 -15.76
CA ILE A 12 -21.18 8.15 -16.92
C ILE A 12 -19.74 8.47 -16.50
N ILE A 13 -18.84 7.50 -16.68
CA ILE A 13 -17.43 7.65 -16.33
C ILE A 13 -16.75 8.51 -17.40
N ALA A 14 -16.34 9.71 -17.02
CA ALA A 14 -15.61 10.62 -17.89
C ALA A 14 -14.09 10.34 -17.86
N PHE A 15 -13.57 9.95 -16.69
CA PHE A 15 -12.15 9.66 -16.50
C PHE A 15 -11.94 8.61 -15.42
N ARG A 16 -10.91 7.77 -15.59
CA ARG A 16 -10.52 6.78 -14.60
C ARG A 16 -9.00 6.66 -14.54
N GLU A 17 -8.47 6.79 -13.34
CA GLU A 17 -7.05 6.65 -13.06
C GLU A 17 -6.82 5.54 -12.03
N THR A 18 -5.71 4.82 -12.20
CA THR A 18 -5.25 3.84 -11.22
C THR A 18 -3.78 4.09 -10.95
N GLN A 19 -3.50 4.64 -9.77
CA GLN A 19 -2.16 4.91 -9.30
C GLN A 19 -1.65 3.70 -8.51
N GLN A 20 -0.50 3.18 -8.92
CA GLN A 20 0.18 2.08 -8.27
C GLN A 20 1.58 2.53 -7.86
N LEU A 21 2.04 2.09 -6.70
CA LEU A 21 3.40 2.37 -6.21
C LEU A 21 4.42 1.43 -6.86
N ARG A 22 4.48 1.39 -8.20
CA ARG A 22 5.35 0.48 -9.00
C ARG A 22 6.48 1.19 -9.73
N GLN A 23 6.69 2.46 -9.43
CA GLN A 23 7.73 3.27 -10.05
C GLN A 23 9.11 2.74 -9.60
N LYS A 24 10.01 2.48 -10.55
CA LYS A 24 11.32 1.84 -10.27
C LYS A 24 12.13 2.59 -9.21
N TRP A 25 12.14 3.92 -9.28
CA TRP A 25 12.88 4.77 -8.33
C TRP A 25 12.34 4.64 -6.90
N PHE A 26 11.02 4.54 -6.74
CA PHE A 26 10.39 4.35 -5.44
C PHE A 26 10.76 2.98 -4.84
N TRP A 27 10.81 1.94 -5.67
CA TRP A 27 11.27 0.61 -5.24
C TRP A 27 12.73 0.59 -4.83
N MET A 28 13.60 1.38 -5.46
CA MET A 28 14.98 1.52 -5.00
C MET A 28 15.05 2.10 -3.58
N ILE A 29 14.23 3.12 -3.28
CA ILE A 29 14.13 3.73 -1.95
C ILE A 29 13.56 2.74 -0.92
N LEU A 30 12.67 1.83 -1.31
CA LEU A 30 12.12 0.82 -0.40
C LEU A 30 13.07 -0.36 -0.15
N ILE A 31 13.76 -0.84 -1.18
CA ILE A 31 14.64 -2.02 -1.08
C ILE A 31 15.91 -1.69 -0.31
N PHE A 32 16.47 -0.49 -0.49
CA PHE A 32 17.76 -0.14 0.10
C PHE A 32 17.77 -0.20 1.65
N PRO A 33 16.78 0.37 2.38
CA PRO A 33 16.67 0.22 3.84
C PRO A 33 16.46 -1.23 4.28
N VAL A 34 15.73 -2.03 3.51
CA VAL A 34 15.52 -3.46 3.79
C VAL A 34 16.84 -4.21 3.75
N LEU A 35 17.66 -3.99 2.71
CA LEU A 35 18.98 -4.60 2.59
C LEU A 35 19.91 -4.17 3.73
N ILE A 36 19.89 -2.89 4.11
CA ILE A 36 20.67 -2.39 5.26
C ILE A 36 20.24 -3.08 6.54
N THR A 37 18.93 -3.19 6.78
CA THR A 37 18.39 -3.78 8.02
C THR A 37 18.75 -5.25 8.12
N ILE A 38 18.65 -6.01 7.02
CA ILE A 38 19.07 -7.41 6.96
C ILE A 38 20.58 -7.53 7.19
N GLY A 39 21.38 -6.70 6.52
CA GLY A 39 22.84 -6.70 6.67
C GLY A 39 23.30 -6.39 8.10
N LEU A 40 22.70 -5.36 8.73
CA LEU A 40 22.98 -5.02 10.13
C LEU A 40 22.55 -6.11 11.10
N THR A 41 21.41 -6.75 10.85
CA THR A 41 20.94 -7.86 11.69
C THR A 41 21.94 -9.01 11.68
N ILE A 42 22.43 -9.40 10.49
CA ILE A 42 23.45 -10.46 10.35
C ILE A 42 24.75 -10.06 11.03
N LEU A 43 25.22 -8.82 10.81
CA LEU A 43 26.46 -8.33 11.40
C LEU A 43 26.40 -8.34 12.93
N ILE A 44 25.34 -7.76 13.52
CA ILE A 44 25.16 -7.70 14.97
C ILE A 44 25.06 -9.11 15.56
N SER A 45 24.28 -10.00 14.95
CA SER A 45 24.18 -11.40 15.40
C SER A 45 25.51 -12.15 15.34
N SER A 46 26.38 -11.81 14.38
CA SER A 46 27.72 -12.40 14.29
C SER A 46 28.68 -11.88 15.37
N GLU A 47 28.54 -10.63 15.80
CA GLU A 47 29.41 -10.00 16.81
C GLU A 47 28.98 -10.31 18.25
N THR A 48 27.68 -10.46 18.53
CA THR A 48 27.18 -10.72 19.89
C THR A 48 27.46 -12.13 20.39
N GLY A 49 27.87 -13.05 19.51
CA GLY A 49 28.20 -14.42 19.89
C GLY A 49 27.01 -15.23 20.40
N GLU A 50 25.78 -14.74 20.19
CA GLU A 50 24.59 -15.54 20.44
C GLU A 50 24.66 -16.77 19.53
N GLY A 51 24.49 -17.98 20.09
CA GLY A 51 24.65 -19.21 19.32
C GLY A 51 23.76 -19.22 18.07
N ARG A 52 24.14 -19.98 17.03
CA ARG A 52 23.45 -20.12 15.71
C ARG A 52 21.91 -20.15 15.77
N LEU A 53 21.34 -20.66 16.86
CA LEU A 53 19.90 -20.73 17.08
C LEU A 53 19.25 -19.34 17.23
N ALA A 54 19.89 -18.40 17.93
CA ALA A 54 19.38 -17.03 18.09
C ALA A 54 19.43 -16.23 16.78
N GLU A 55 20.53 -16.34 16.03
CA GLU A 55 20.66 -15.77 14.69
C GLU A 55 19.56 -16.27 13.74
N LEU A 56 19.27 -17.57 13.78
CA LEU A 56 18.18 -18.17 13.01
C LEU A 56 16.80 -17.64 13.43
N ILE A 57 16.56 -17.47 14.72
CA ILE A 57 15.28 -16.91 15.21
C ILE A 57 15.12 -15.46 14.77
N ILE A 58 16.15 -14.64 14.94
CA ILE A 58 16.10 -13.21 14.59
C ILE A 58 15.91 -13.05 13.08
N SER A 59 16.68 -13.77 12.26
CA SER A 59 16.53 -13.73 10.79
C SER A 59 15.17 -14.25 10.32
N ALA A 60 14.63 -15.29 10.98
CA ALA A 60 13.29 -15.82 10.71
C ALA A 60 12.16 -14.84 11.03
N VAL A 61 12.39 -13.79 11.80
CA VAL A 61 11.41 -12.72 12.05
C VAL A 61 11.68 -11.51 11.16
N VAL A 62 12.93 -11.03 11.13
CA VAL A 62 13.30 -9.79 10.43
C VAL A 62 13.07 -9.91 8.92
N ILE A 63 13.46 -11.04 8.29
CA ILE A 63 13.31 -11.21 6.85
C ILE A 63 11.82 -11.23 6.44
N PRO A 64 10.95 -12.07 7.06
CA PRO A 64 9.53 -12.06 6.70
C PRO A 64 8.83 -10.73 6.95
N VAL A 65 9.15 -10.02 8.03
CA VAL A 65 8.55 -8.70 8.32
C VAL A 65 8.87 -7.71 7.20
N ASN A 66 10.13 -7.65 6.76
CA ASN A 66 10.53 -6.78 5.65
C ASN A 66 9.83 -7.18 4.33
N LEU A 67 9.74 -8.47 4.04
CA LEU A 67 9.04 -8.96 2.85
C LEU A 67 7.54 -8.64 2.89
N ILE A 68 6.89 -8.75 4.05
CA ILE A 68 5.48 -8.38 4.23
C ILE A 68 5.30 -6.88 3.97
N ILE A 69 6.19 -6.02 4.48
CA ILE A 69 6.11 -4.58 4.24
C ILE A 69 6.23 -4.29 2.73
N LEU A 70 7.22 -4.86 2.05
CA LEU A 70 7.38 -4.71 0.60
C LEU A 70 6.15 -5.22 -0.16
N TYR A 71 5.60 -6.35 0.25
CA TYR A 71 4.38 -6.90 -0.33
C TYR A 71 3.17 -5.98 -0.13
N CYS A 72 3.01 -5.39 1.05
CA CYS A 72 1.97 -4.39 1.33
C CYS A 72 2.06 -3.20 0.38
N PHE A 73 3.26 -2.66 0.14
CA PHE A 73 3.46 -1.59 -0.85
C PHE A 73 3.15 -2.05 -2.28
N TYR A 74 3.50 -3.30 -2.64
CA TYR A 74 3.26 -3.85 -3.98
C TYR A 74 1.77 -4.00 -4.33
N ILE A 75 0.95 -4.42 -3.36
CA ILE A 75 -0.50 -4.60 -3.55
C ILE A 75 -1.28 -3.30 -3.38
N THR A 76 -0.63 -2.25 -2.87
CA THR A 76 -1.27 -0.95 -2.66
C THR A 76 -1.60 -0.31 -4.00
N LYS A 77 -2.87 0.04 -4.18
CA LYS A 77 -3.37 0.73 -5.36
C LYS A 77 -4.40 1.77 -4.96
N PHE A 78 -4.33 2.91 -5.61
CA PHE A 78 -5.31 3.97 -5.48
C PHE A 78 -6.07 4.11 -6.80
N GLU A 79 -7.39 3.99 -6.74
CA GLU A 79 -8.25 4.08 -7.91
C GLU A 79 -9.12 5.33 -7.78
N ILE A 80 -9.14 6.15 -8.83
CA ILE A 80 -9.96 7.35 -8.94
C ILE A 80 -10.83 7.20 -10.20
N ALA A 81 -12.11 7.54 -10.09
CA ALA A 81 -13.03 7.60 -11.21
C ALA A 81 -13.86 8.89 -11.12
N VAL A 82 -13.78 9.72 -12.15
CA VAL A 82 -14.55 10.96 -12.27
C VAL A 82 -15.77 10.68 -13.12
N THR A 83 -16.94 11.06 -12.60
CA THR A 83 -18.24 10.89 -13.24
C THR A 83 -18.96 12.24 -13.33
N ASP A 84 -20.05 12.28 -14.11
CA ASP A 84 -20.99 13.40 -14.15
C ASP A 84 -21.56 13.78 -12.78
N LYS A 85 -21.67 12.82 -11.85
CA LYS A 85 -22.21 13.02 -10.50
C LYS A 85 -21.18 13.46 -9.46
N GLY A 86 -19.91 13.15 -9.67
CA GLY A 86 -18.86 13.41 -8.69
C GLY A 86 -17.61 12.54 -8.86
N VAL A 87 -16.73 12.58 -7.86
CA VAL A 87 -15.45 11.86 -7.83
C VAL A 87 -15.55 10.66 -6.91
N TYR A 88 -15.31 9.48 -7.45
CA TYR A 88 -15.23 8.22 -6.71
C TYR A 88 -13.78 7.84 -6.52
N TYR A 89 -13.39 7.52 -5.28
CA TYR A 89 -12.03 7.05 -4.99
C TYR A 89 -12.04 5.83 -4.08
N ARG A 90 -11.01 5.00 -4.20
CA ARG A 90 -10.82 3.80 -3.40
C ARG A 90 -9.34 3.49 -3.19
N TRP A 91 -8.99 3.12 -1.96
CA TRP A 91 -7.63 2.70 -1.61
C TRP A 91 -7.59 1.22 -1.23
N HIS A 92 -6.84 0.43 -1.99
CA HIS A 92 -6.62 -1.00 -1.73
C HIS A 92 -5.26 -1.20 -1.05
N PRO A 93 -5.12 -2.18 -0.14
CA PRO A 93 -6.06 -3.27 0.15
C PRO A 93 -7.13 -2.97 1.21
N PHE A 94 -6.95 -1.92 2.02
CA PHE A 94 -7.71 -1.76 3.27
C PHE A 94 -9.15 -1.24 3.07
N ILE A 95 -9.39 -0.42 2.04
CA ILE A 95 -10.71 0.17 1.77
C ILE A 95 -11.30 -0.49 0.51
N LYS A 96 -12.19 -1.46 0.71
CA LYS A 96 -12.83 -2.20 -0.40
C LYS A 96 -13.95 -1.41 -1.11
N LYS A 97 -14.56 -0.44 -0.41
CA LYS A 97 -15.72 0.33 -0.87
C LYS A 97 -15.25 1.64 -1.52
N TYR A 98 -16.01 2.14 -2.49
CA TYR A 98 -15.75 3.45 -3.06
C TYR A 98 -16.31 4.52 -2.14
N SER A 99 -15.49 5.51 -1.82
CA SER A 99 -15.93 6.78 -1.26
C SER A 99 -16.24 7.73 -2.41
N ALA A 100 -17.26 8.57 -2.25
CA ALA A 100 -17.71 9.49 -3.28
C ALA A 100 -17.73 10.91 -2.72
N ILE A 101 -17.26 11.86 -3.52
CA ILE A 101 -17.38 13.31 -3.30
C ILE A 101 -18.37 13.82 -4.34
N SER A 102 -19.44 14.47 -3.87
CA SER A 102 -20.47 15.01 -4.76
C SER A 102 -19.93 16.19 -5.55
N LYS A 103 -20.40 16.38 -6.79
CA LYS A 103 -20.02 17.57 -7.57
C LYS A 103 -20.42 18.88 -6.88
N PHE A 104 -21.52 18.88 -6.12
CA PHE A 104 -21.98 20.05 -5.37
C PHE A 104 -20.97 20.47 -4.28
N ASP A 105 -20.30 19.50 -3.65
CA ASP A 105 -19.29 19.77 -2.60
C ASP A 105 -17.98 20.33 -3.18
N ILE A 106 -17.78 20.22 -4.50
CA ILE A 106 -16.56 20.65 -5.21
C ILE A 106 -16.71 22.08 -5.74
N ALA A 107 -17.93 22.51 -6.09
CA ALA A 107 -18.20 23.78 -6.75
C ALA A 107 -18.19 25.00 -5.81
N GLU A 108 -18.08 24.79 -4.50
CA GLU A 108 -18.05 25.85 -3.47
C GLU A 108 -16.63 26.38 -3.14
N PHE A 109 -15.60 25.94 -3.86
CA PHE A 109 -14.22 26.45 -3.75
C PHE A 109 -13.80 27.19 -5.02
#